data_AF-A0A4R3V5Z5-F1
#
_entry.id   AF-A0A4R3V5Z5-F1
#
_cell.length_a   1.000
_cell.length_b   1.000
_cell.length_c   1.000
_cell.angle_alpha   90.00
_cell.angle_beta   90.00
_cell.angle_gamma   90.00
#
_symmetry.space_group_name_H-M   'P 1'
#
loop_
_entity.id
_entity.type
_entity.pdbx_description
1 polymer ?
#
loop_
_entity_poly.entity_id
_entity_poly.type
_entity_poly.pdbx_seq_one_letter_code
_entity_poly.pdbx_strand_id
1 'polypeptide(L)'
;MHPPQLGPRVGDRQALVIAGHFPNSQAPGCDEFVYKFGWLDALDGWVGGQMKSHEQFVLIVLMDDANIVPEGRDFYDPIALTGQIHHTPKEHAQFQQLVGLRHLEQPPHSWTWRGYRNLASTGNQDLRTDHILVSGAEGPRDG
;
A
#
# COMPACT_ATOMS: atom_id res chain seq x y z
N MET A 1 -0.61 -15.71 -4.73
CA MET A 1 -1.74 -14.99 -4.12
C MET A 1 -2.82 -15.98 -3.80
N HIS A 2 -3.44 -15.87 -2.62
CA HIS A 2 -4.63 -16.64 -2.30
C HIS A 2 -5.82 -16.13 -3.13
N PRO A 3 -6.80 -17.00 -3.46
CA PRO A 3 -8.02 -16.54 -4.11
C PRO A 3 -8.72 -15.49 -3.24
N PRO A 4 -9.37 -14.48 -3.85
CA PRO A 4 -10.11 -13.46 -3.11
C PRO A 4 -11.17 -14.10 -2.22
N GLN A 5 -11.36 -13.57 -1.02
CA GLN A 5 -12.41 -14.02 -0.11
C GLN A 5 -13.59 -13.03 -0.13
N LEU A 6 -14.82 -13.57 -0.08
CA LEU A 6 -16.01 -12.76 0.13
C LEU A 6 -15.96 -12.20 1.56
N GLY A 7 -15.98 -10.87 1.66
CA GLY A 7 -15.85 -10.13 2.91
C GLY A 7 -17.19 -9.59 3.43
N PRO A 8 -17.14 -8.72 4.46
CA PRO A 8 -18.32 -8.09 5.04
C PRO A 8 -19.07 -7.22 4.02
N ARG A 9 -20.31 -6.82 4.33
CA ARG A 9 -21.04 -5.84 3.52
C ARG A 9 -20.54 -4.42 3.79
N VAL A 10 -20.44 -3.61 2.75
CA VAL A 10 -20.18 -2.16 2.81
C VAL A 10 -21.42 -1.47 2.23
N GLY A 11 -22.28 -0.93 3.10
CA GLY A 11 -23.64 -0.54 2.73
C GLY A 11 -24.42 -1.75 2.19
N ASP A 12 -25.00 -1.60 1.00
CA ASP A 12 -25.78 -2.67 0.35
C ASP A 12 -24.94 -3.65 -0.49
N ARG A 13 -23.64 -3.36 -0.67
CA ARG A 13 -22.73 -4.14 -1.52
C ARG A 13 -21.90 -5.11 -0.68
N GLN A 14 -21.57 -6.27 -1.24
CA GLN A 14 -20.58 -7.18 -0.63
C GLN A 14 -19.17 -6.64 -0.84
N ALA A 15 -18.28 -6.85 0.11
CA ALA A 15 -16.86 -6.56 -0.06
C ALA A 15 -16.11 -7.76 -0.65
N LEU A 16 -15.15 -7.47 -1.52
CA LEU A 16 -14.10 -8.40 -1.91
C LEU A 16 -12.83 -7.99 -1.18
N VAL A 17 -12.25 -8.86 -0.36
CA VAL A 17 -11.07 -8.52 0.44
C VAL A 17 -9.84 -9.22 -0.11
N ILE A 18 -8.81 -8.43 -0.38
CA ILE A 18 -7.49 -8.88 -0.80
C ILE A 18 -6.51 -8.46 0.29
N ALA A 19 -5.73 -9.41 0.81
CA ALA A 19 -4.63 -9.12 1.72
C ALA A 19 -3.29 -9.43 1.04
N GLY A 20 -2.31 -8.54 1.17
CA GLY A 20 -0.99 -8.70 0.56
C GLY A 20 0.14 -8.22 1.46
N HIS A 21 1.24 -8.97 1.42
CA HIS A 21 2.55 -8.59 1.98
C HIS A 21 3.51 -8.43 0.80
N PHE A 22 4.02 -7.22 0.58
CA PHE A 22 4.73 -6.87 -0.64
C PHE A 22 6.21 -7.19 -0.47
N PRO A 23 6.93 -7.55 -1.57
CA PRO A 23 8.35 -7.77 -1.49
C PRO A 23 9.12 -6.54 -1.00
N ASN A 24 10.01 -6.75 -0.04
CA ASN A 24 11.07 -5.80 0.30
C ASN A 24 12.26 -5.96 -0.67
N SER A 25 13.10 -4.94 -0.78
CA SER A 25 14.38 -4.99 -1.50
C SER A 25 15.50 -4.51 -0.61
N GLN A 26 16.74 -4.87 -0.93
CA GLN A 26 17.89 -4.46 -0.12
C GLN A 26 18.27 -2.99 -0.34
N ALA A 27 18.25 -2.54 -1.59
CA ALA A 27 18.60 -1.18 -2.00
C ALA A 27 18.04 -0.90 -3.42
N PRO A 28 17.97 0.37 -3.85
CA PRO A 28 17.70 0.68 -5.24
C PRO A 28 18.75 0.04 -6.17
N GLY A 29 18.27 -0.58 -7.26
CA GLY A 29 19.13 -1.16 -8.30
C GLY A 29 19.57 -2.61 -8.10
N CYS A 30 19.20 -3.26 -6.99
CA CYS A 30 19.45 -4.70 -6.82
C CYS A 30 18.39 -5.56 -7.53
N ASP A 31 18.66 -6.86 -7.66
CA ASP A 31 17.74 -7.81 -8.32
C ASP A 31 16.39 -7.89 -7.58
N GLU A 32 16.39 -7.78 -6.25
CA GLU A 32 15.17 -7.73 -5.44
C GLU A 32 14.34 -6.47 -5.72
N PHE A 33 14.99 -5.37 -6.11
CA PHE A 33 14.31 -4.12 -6.50
C PHE A 33 13.62 -4.29 -7.85
N VAL A 34 14.27 -4.97 -8.80
CA VAL A 34 13.66 -5.32 -10.09
C VAL A 34 12.49 -6.28 -9.87
N TYR A 35 12.67 -7.31 -9.04
CA TYR A 35 11.64 -8.28 -8.69
C TYR A 35 10.42 -7.61 -8.06
N LYS A 36 10.63 -6.69 -7.12
CA LYS A 36 9.55 -5.94 -6.46
C LYS A 36 8.64 -5.25 -7.48
N PHE A 37 9.20 -4.60 -8.50
CA PHE A 37 8.38 -3.93 -9.51
C PHE A 37 7.67 -4.90 -10.45
N GLY A 38 8.33 -5.98 -10.87
CA GLY A 38 7.64 -7.02 -11.64
C GLY A 38 6.47 -7.65 -10.87
N TRP A 39 6.62 -7.80 -9.55
CA TRP A 39 5.55 -8.24 -8.67
C TRP A 39 4.41 -7.22 -8.56
N LEU A 40 4.73 -5.93 -8.44
CA LEU A 40 3.74 -4.84 -8.40
C LEU A 40 2.95 -4.72 -9.71
N ASP A 41 3.62 -4.84 -10.86
CA ASP A 41 2.94 -4.84 -12.17
C ASP A 41 1.97 -6.03 -12.30
N ALA A 42 2.38 -7.21 -11.83
CA ALA A 42 1.52 -8.39 -11.82
C ALA A 42 0.33 -8.21 -10.85
N LEU A 43 0.55 -7.59 -9.69
CA LEU A 43 -0.51 -7.26 -8.74
C LEU A 43 -1.52 -6.30 -9.36
N ASP A 44 -1.05 -5.21 -9.99
CA ASP A 44 -1.92 -4.21 -10.62
C ASP A 44 -2.83 -4.85 -11.70
N GLY A 45 -2.23 -5.63 -12.60
CA GLY A 45 -3.00 -6.35 -13.63
C GLY A 45 -4.01 -7.34 -13.05
N TRP A 46 -3.64 -8.06 -12.00
CA TRP A 46 -4.53 -9.01 -11.33
C TRP A 46 -5.68 -8.31 -10.61
N VAL A 47 -5.39 -7.25 -9.83
CA VAL A 47 -6.39 -6.43 -9.14
C VAL A 47 -7.36 -5.79 -10.13
N GLY A 48 -6.85 -5.24 -11.24
CA GLY A 48 -7.69 -4.71 -12.32
C GLY A 48 -8.62 -5.77 -12.92
N GLY A 49 -8.15 -7.02 -13.05
CA GLY A 49 -8.97 -8.16 -13.43
C GLY A 49 -10.07 -8.50 -12.41
N GLN A 50 -9.75 -8.42 -11.11
CA GLN A 50 -10.73 -8.61 -10.04
C GLN A 50 -11.80 -7.52 -10.08
N MET A 51 -11.41 -6.25 -10.23
CA MET A 51 -12.36 -5.13 -10.31
C MET A 51 -13.36 -5.30 -11.45
N LYS A 52 -12.91 -5.74 -12.63
CA LYS A 52 -13.78 -6.02 -13.80
C LYS A 52 -14.68 -7.24 -13.60
N SER A 53 -14.19 -8.28 -12.92
CA SER A 53 -14.97 -9.50 -12.70
C SER A 53 -16.00 -9.35 -11.56
N HIS A 54 -15.80 -8.36 -10.70
CA HIS A 54 -16.55 -8.16 -9.47
C HIS A 54 -17.14 -6.75 -9.37
N GLU A 55 -17.66 -6.19 -10.47
CA GLU A 55 -18.18 -4.80 -10.53
C GLU A 55 -19.28 -4.49 -9.50
N GLN A 56 -20.03 -5.50 -9.02
CA GLN A 56 -21.02 -5.35 -7.94
C GLN A 56 -20.43 -5.29 -6.52
N PHE A 57 -19.16 -5.65 -6.34
CA PHE A 57 -18.49 -5.68 -5.03
C PHE A 57 -17.76 -4.37 -4.76
N VAL A 58 -17.60 -4.02 -3.48
CA VAL A 58 -16.60 -3.02 -3.07
C VAL A 58 -15.29 -3.77 -2.86
N LEU A 59 -14.25 -3.44 -3.62
CA LEU A 59 -12.94 -4.05 -3.43
C LEU A 59 -12.18 -3.32 -2.31
N ILE A 60 -11.67 -4.09 -1.36
CA ILE A 60 -10.80 -3.63 -0.27
C ILE A 60 -9.47 -4.37 -0.38
N VAL A 61 -8.39 -3.63 -0.51
CA VAL A 61 -7.02 -4.14 -0.53
C VAL A 61 -6.33 -3.72 0.77
N LEU A 62 -6.04 -4.71 1.60
CA LEU A 62 -5.28 -4.58 2.84
C LEU A 62 -3.81 -4.88 2.52
N MET A 63 -2.95 -3.89 2.72
CA MET A 63 -1.51 -4.03 2.58
C MET A 63 -0.91 -3.96 3.97
N ASP A 64 -0.57 -5.11 4.52
CA ASP A 64 0.01 -5.22 5.86
C ASP A 64 1.48 -4.73 5.86
N ASP A 65 2.18 -4.86 4.75
CA ASP A 65 3.48 -4.21 4.55
C ASP A 65 3.69 -4.03 3.05
N ALA A 66 3.43 -2.82 2.56
CA ALA A 66 3.66 -2.48 1.17
C ALA A 66 5.15 -2.32 0.86
N ASN A 67 6.01 -2.24 1.89
CA ASN A 67 7.42 -1.87 1.78
C ASN A 67 7.61 -0.58 0.95
N ILE A 68 6.61 0.31 0.93
CA ILE A 68 6.62 1.58 0.19
C ILE A 68 5.99 2.65 1.08
N VAL A 69 6.60 3.82 1.07
CA VAL A 69 6.12 4.99 1.79
C VAL A 69 5.60 6.00 0.75
N PRO A 70 4.29 6.22 0.62
CA PRO A 70 3.74 6.90 -0.57
C PRO A 70 4.08 8.38 -0.68
N GLU A 71 4.23 9.06 0.46
CA GLU A 71 4.36 10.52 0.53
C GLU A 71 5.34 10.97 1.64
N GLY A 72 5.91 12.17 1.49
CA GLY A 72 6.85 12.76 2.47
C GLY A 72 6.34 12.83 3.91
N ARG A 73 5.02 12.94 4.10
CA ARG A 73 4.37 12.95 5.43
C ARG A 73 4.39 11.59 6.14
N ASP A 74 4.77 10.54 5.42
CA ASP A 74 4.71 9.16 5.85
C ASP A 74 6.06 8.61 6.35
N PHE A 75 7.04 9.51 6.57
CA PHE A 75 8.34 9.19 7.17
C PHE A 75 9.02 10.40 7.82
N TYR A 76 9.96 10.14 8.74
CA TYR A 76 10.51 11.14 9.66
C TYR A 76 11.51 12.16 9.05
N ASP A 77 12.11 11.89 7.90
CA ASP A 77 13.04 12.84 7.25
C ASP A 77 12.96 12.73 5.71
N PRO A 78 12.02 13.45 5.08
CA PRO A 78 11.83 13.36 3.63
C PRO A 78 13.02 13.83 2.82
N ILE A 79 13.86 14.72 3.36
CA ILE A 79 15.02 15.25 2.64
C ILE A 79 16.13 14.20 2.62
N ALA A 80 16.45 13.61 3.78
CA ALA A 80 17.54 12.64 3.88
C ALA A 80 17.21 11.27 3.26
N LEU A 81 15.94 10.86 3.31
CA LEU A 81 15.52 9.50 2.94
C LEU A 81 15.03 9.37 1.50
N THR A 82 14.69 10.47 0.81
CA THR A 82 14.29 10.42 -0.61
C THR A 82 15.34 9.72 -1.47
N GLY A 83 14.91 8.77 -2.30
CA GLY A 83 15.80 8.00 -3.16
C GLY A 83 16.46 6.79 -2.49
N GLN A 84 16.29 6.62 -1.18
CA GLN A 84 16.59 5.35 -0.50
C GLN A 84 15.45 4.34 -0.72
N ILE A 85 15.69 3.07 -0.38
CA ILE A 85 14.66 2.02 -0.45
C ILE A 85 13.41 2.44 0.36
N HIS A 86 12.22 2.07 -0.12
CA HIS A 86 10.89 2.51 0.36
C HIS A 86 10.48 3.94 -0.03
N HIS A 87 11.44 4.79 -0.38
CA HIS A 87 11.27 6.24 -0.57
C HIS A 87 11.68 6.71 -1.97
N THR A 88 11.81 5.80 -2.93
CA THR A 88 12.20 6.18 -4.29
C THR A 88 11.02 6.79 -5.06
N PRO A 89 11.27 7.77 -5.95
CA PRO A 89 10.22 8.29 -6.83
C PRO A 89 9.53 7.19 -7.65
N LYS A 90 10.27 6.12 -7.99
CA LYS A 90 9.72 4.96 -8.72
C LYS A 90 8.73 4.17 -7.86
N GLU A 91 9.06 3.89 -6.60
CA GLU A 91 8.13 3.24 -5.66
C GLU A 91 6.87 4.08 -5.45
N HIS A 92 7.02 5.40 -5.27
CA HIS A 92 5.86 6.30 -5.13
C HIS A 92 4.98 6.26 -6.39
N ALA A 93 5.58 6.39 -7.58
CA ALA A 93 4.84 6.39 -8.84
C ALA A 93 4.08 5.08 -9.07
N GLN A 94 4.68 3.93 -8.72
CA GLN A 94 4.07 2.63 -8.93
C GLN A 94 2.98 2.32 -7.89
N PHE A 95 3.17 2.79 -6.65
CA PHE A 95 2.15 2.68 -5.62
C PHE A 95 0.91 3.54 -5.94
N GLN A 96 1.10 4.75 -6.46
CA GLN A 96 0.01 5.59 -6.95
C GLN A 96 -0.70 5.02 -8.20
N GLN A 97 -0.02 4.15 -8.94
CA GLN A 97 -0.61 3.49 -10.12
C GLN A 97 -1.49 2.29 -9.78
N LEU A 98 -1.39 1.71 -8.56
CA LEU A 98 -2.26 0.61 -8.13
C LEU A 98 -3.73 1.01 -8.30
N VAL A 99 -4.31 0.54 -9.40
CA VAL A 99 -5.51 1.01 -10.09
C VAL A 99 -6.59 1.65 -9.21
N GLY A 100 -6.75 2.98 -9.29
CA GLY A 100 -8.01 3.67 -8.96
C GLY A 100 -8.57 3.44 -7.55
N LEU A 101 -7.75 2.89 -6.64
CA LEU A 101 -8.12 2.68 -5.26
C LEU A 101 -7.81 3.97 -4.49
N ARG A 102 -8.74 4.37 -3.63
CA ARG A 102 -8.58 5.53 -2.77
C ARG A 102 -7.91 5.13 -1.46
N HIS A 103 -6.90 5.89 -1.05
CA HIS A 103 -6.40 5.85 0.33
C HIS A 103 -7.45 6.37 1.28
N LEU A 104 -7.71 5.62 2.34
CA LEU A 104 -8.41 6.18 3.49
C LEU A 104 -7.55 7.27 4.12
N GLU A 105 -8.14 8.43 4.41
CA GLU A 105 -7.42 9.50 5.08
C GLU A 105 -6.96 9.03 6.45
N GLN A 106 -5.69 9.31 6.75
CA GLN A 106 -5.05 8.99 8.01
C GLN A 106 -4.43 10.28 8.57
N PRO A 107 -4.46 10.49 9.90
CA PRO A 107 -3.73 11.58 10.53
C PRO A 107 -2.24 11.55 10.16
N PRO A 108 -1.57 12.71 10.09
CA PRO A 108 -0.12 12.78 9.98
C PRO A 108 0.57 11.96 11.08
N HIS A 109 1.75 11.41 10.80
CA HIS A 109 2.54 10.60 11.75
C HIS A 109 1.87 9.30 12.24
N SER A 110 1.00 8.73 11.41
CA SER A 110 0.42 7.39 11.64
C SER A 110 1.42 6.33 11.20
N TRP A 111 2.37 6.00 12.06
CA TRP A 111 3.43 5.02 11.77
C TRP A 111 3.00 3.59 12.06
N THR A 112 3.44 2.66 11.23
CA THR A 112 3.05 1.24 11.32
C THR A 112 4.25 0.30 11.38
N TRP A 113 5.42 0.77 10.93
CA TRP A 113 6.69 0.07 11.06
C TRP A 113 7.71 0.89 11.85
N ARG A 114 8.46 0.23 12.73
CA ARG A 114 9.57 0.83 13.49
C ARG A 114 10.89 0.11 13.19
N GLY A 115 11.89 0.85 12.73
CA GLY A 115 13.21 0.32 12.48
C GLY A 115 13.94 -0.11 13.75
N TYR A 116 14.14 -1.42 13.94
CA TYR A 116 14.93 -1.96 15.06
C TYR A 116 16.45 -1.90 14.84
N ARG A 117 16.91 -1.41 13.68
CA ARG A 117 18.27 -1.66 13.18
C ARG A 117 19.42 -1.00 13.96
N ASN A 118 19.15 -0.17 14.98
CA ASN A 118 20.21 0.56 15.70
C ASN A 118 19.99 0.74 17.21
N LEU A 119 19.22 -0.11 17.92
CA LEU A 119 18.88 0.12 19.35
C LEU A 119 18.47 1.59 19.61
N ALA A 120 17.86 2.24 18.62
CA ALA A 120 17.67 3.68 18.62
C ALA A 120 16.44 4.01 19.46
N SER A 121 16.62 3.96 20.77
CA SER A 121 15.78 4.62 21.76
C SER A 121 15.76 6.16 21.59
N THR A 122 16.39 6.70 20.53
CA THR A 122 16.56 8.14 20.30
C THR A 122 16.38 8.62 18.86
N GLY A 123 16.08 7.76 17.87
CA GLY A 123 16.03 8.17 16.45
C GLY A 123 14.80 7.66 15.73
N ASN A 124 13.85 8.55 15.45
CA ASN A 124 12.62 8.27 14.70
C ASN A 124 12.92 7.71 13.30
N GLN A 125 12.94 6.39 13.16
CA GLN A 125 12.95 5.71 11.85
C GLN A 125 11.61 5.02 11.61
N ASP A 126 10.54 5.73 12.00
CA ASP A 126 9.19 5.23 11.90
C ASP A 126 8.66 5.48 10.48
N LEU A 127 8.05 4.46 9.89
CA LEU A 127 7.51 4.49 8.52
C LEU A 127 6.03 4.10 8.54
N ARG A 128 5.24 4.67 7.62
CA ARG A 128 3.93 4.11 7.28
C ARG A 128 4.05 3.23 6.04
N THR A 129 4.08 1.92 6.28
CA THR A 129 4.18 0.90 5.22
C THR A 129 2.92 0.07 5.08
N ASP A 130 2.04 0.09 6.08
CA ASP A 130 0.74 -0.55 6.05
C ASP A 130 -0.30 0.42 5.48
N HIS A 131 -1.10 -0.05 4.53
CA HIS A 131 -2.07 0.78 3.83
C HIS A 131 -3.38 0.01 3.62
N ILE A 132 -4.50 0.74 3.64
CA ILE A 132 -5.81 0.21 3.26
C ILE A 132 -6.32 1.02 2.07
N LEU A 133 -6.57 0.30 0.98
CA LEU A 133 -7.04 0.84 -0.29
C LEU A 133 -8.45 0.34 -0.59
N VAL A 134 -9.32 1.23 -1.06
CA VAL A 134 -10.73 0.89 -1.34
C VAL A 134 -11.12 1.36 -2.74
N SER A 135 -11.76 0.51 -3.53
CA SER A 135 -12.29 0.89 -4.84
C SER A 135 -13.52 1.77 -4.66
N GLY A 136 -13.52 2.99 -5.20
CA GLY A 136 -14.71 3.79 -5.54
C GLY A 136 -15.94 3.68 -4.63
N ALA A 137 -15.77 3.53 -3.32
CA ALA A 137 -16.88 3.60 -2.39
C ALA A 137 -17.19 5.09 -2.25
N GLU A 138 -18.37 5.50 -2.71
CA GLU A 138 -18.95 6.77 -2.26
C GLU A 138 -18.76 6.81 -0.74
N GLY A 139 -18.18 7.92 -0.24
CA GLY A 139 -18.06 8.15 1.20
C GLY A 139 -19.42 8.00 1.88
N PRO A 140 -19.47 7.96 3.23
CA PRO A 140 -20.74 7.91 3.94
C PRO A 140 -21.67 8.97 3.35
N ARG A 141 -22.80 8.54 2.78
CA ARG A 141 -23.86 9.48 2.40
C ARG A 141 -24.43 9.95 3.72
N ASP A 142 -24.05 11.16 4.11
CA ASP A 142 -24.68 11.86 5.22
C ASP A 142 -26.20 11.88 4.93
N GLY A 143 -26.96 11.24 5.82
CA GLY A 143 -28.41 11.32 5.88
C GLY A 143 -28.86 12.45 6.78
#